data_AF-F2SW39-F1
#
_entry.id   AF-F2SW39-F1
#
_cell.length_a   1.000
_cell.length_b   1.000
_cell.length_c   1.000
_cell.angle_alpha   90.00
_cell.angle_beta   90.00
_cell.angle_gamma   90.00
#
_symmetry.space_group_name_H-M   'P 1'
#
loop_
_entity.id
_entity.type
_entity.pdbx_description
1 polymer ?
#
loop_
_entity_poly.entity_id
_entity_poly.type
_entity_poly.pdbx_seq_one_letter_code
_entity_poly.pdbx_strand_id
1 'polypeptide(L)'
;MNGTEPGEEANDTSAGNLSPRTEQFALGSLYYFINYSFEVYGDRCLDPDNPREHGFKMIGLLQNLIFPELNGDSLIDDIIHKCWHNKYRKVTDLAEYTEALLVKEPSAAEDTEAGSSEDATWKKVLCQDLEYRGLLEFLCSDEPVKLGFPLGWYKYSETA
;
A
#
# COMPACT_ATOMS: atom_id res chain seq x y z
N MET A 1 -5.90 15.18 -32.49
CA MET A 1 -5.00 14.08 -32.90
C MET A 1 -5.28 12.94 -31.94
N ASN A 2 -5.94 11.89 -32.43
CA ASN A 2 -6.41 10.77 -31.61
C ASN A 2 -5.26 9.77 -31.48
N GLY A 3 -4.52 9.85 -30.36
CA GLY A 3 -3.47 8.91 -30.02
C GLY A 3 -4.09 7.67 -29.38
N THR A 4 -4.26 6.62 -30.17
CA THR A 4 -4.48 5.27 -29.65
C THR A 4 -3.19 4.83 -28.98
N GLU A 5 -3.28 4.50 -27.69
CA GLU A 5 -2.14 3.97 -26.94
C GLU A 5 -1.89 2.50 -27.31
N PRO A 6 -0.64 2.01 -27.27
CA PRO A 6 -0.35 0.64 -27.64
C PRO A 6 -0.90 -0.31 -26.58
N GLY A 7 -1.78 -1.24 -26.98
CA GLY A 7 -2.32 -2.28 -26.10
C GLY A 7 -3.83 -2.56 -26.22
N GLU A 8 -4.53 -1.91 -27.15
CA GLU A 8 -6.00 -2.00 -27.29
C GLU A 8 -6.53 -3.39 -27.70
N GLU A 9 -5.65 -4.36 -28.00
CA GLU A 9 -6.03 -5.72 -28.42
C GLU A 9 -5.17 -6.80 -27.74
N ALA A 10 -5.37 -7.02 -26.45
CA ALA A 10 -5.14 -8.34 -25.86
C ALA A 10 -5.99 -8.50 -24.59
N ASN A 11 -6.84 -9.52 -24.59
CA ASN A 11 -7.47 -10.13 -23.40
C ASN A 11 -6.42 -10.76 -22.46
N ASP A 12 -5.25 -10.15 -22.31
CA ASP A 12 -4.20 -10.68 -21.45
C ASP A 12 -4.54 -10.29 -20.02
N THR A 13 -4.97 -11.28 -19.24
CA THR A 13 -5.44 -11.11 -17.86
C THR A 13 -4.27 -10.94 -16.88
N SER A 14 -3.03 -11.01 -17.36
CA SER A 14 -1.79 -10.90 -16.58
C SER A 14 -1.28 -9.46 -16.40
N ALA A 15 -0.70 -9.16 -15.24
CA ALA A 15 -0.07 -7.87 -14.91
C ALA A 15 1.35 -7.69 -15.53
N GLY A 16 1.83 -8.66 -16.32
CA GLY A 16 3.25 -8.80 -16.70
C GLY A 16 3.74 -8.05 -17.94
N ASN A 17 2.92 -7.24 -18.61
CA ASN A 17 3.32 -6.53 -19.84
C ASN A 17 3.27 -5.02 -19.60
N LEU A 18 4.37 -4.28 -19.91
CA LEU A 18 4.57 -2.83 -19.71
C LEU A 18 3.54 -1.98 -20.49
N SER A 19 2.31 -2.03 -20.03
CA SER A 19 1.13 -1.44 -20.63
C SER A 19 0.53 -0.42 -19.66
N PRO A 20 -0.41 0.44 -20.11
CA PRO A 20 -1.15 1.33 -19.21
C PRO A 20 -1.75 0.62 -17.99
N ARG A 21 -1.97 -0.70 -18.07
CA ARG A 21 -2.41 -1.53 -16.96
C ARG A 21 -1.36 -1.65 -15.85
N THR A 22 -0.08 -1.81 -16.18
CA THR A 22 1.00 -1.87 -15.18
C THR A 22 1.13 -0.54 -14.45
N GLU A 23 1.00 0.58 -15.17
CA GLU A 23 1.02 1.91 -14.59
C GLU A 23 -0.18 2.13 -13.65
N GLN A 24 -1.39 1.76 -14.07
CA GLN A 24 -2.58 1.83 -13.21
C GLN A 24 -2.45 0.97 -11.95
N PHE A 25 -1.93 -0.25 -12.07
CA PHE A 25 -1.68 -1.10 -10.92
C PHE A 25 -0.69 -0.46 -9.93
N ALA A 26 0.39 0.14 -10.44
CA ALA A 26 1.36 0.86 -9.62
C ALA A 26 0.72 2.07 -8.92
N LEU A 27 -0.11 2.84 -9.62
CA LEU A 27 -0.84 3.97 -9.03
C LEU A 27 -1.83 3.50 -7.94
N GLY A 28 -2.60 2.44 -8.19
CA GLY A 28 -3.48 1.85 -7.17
C GLY A 28 -2.73 1.41 -5.92
N SER A 29 -1.54 0.81 -6.10
CA SER A 29 -0.67 0.40 -5.01
C SER A 29 -0.10 1.59 -4.22
N LEU A 30 0.16 2.71 -4.89
CA LEU A 30 0.59 3.95 -4.23
C LEU A 30 -0.54 4.57 -3.40
N TYR A 31 -1.77 4.64 -3.94
CA TYR A 31 -2.94 5.06 -3.18
C TYR A 31 -3.17 4.17 -1.96
N TYR A 32 -3.02 2.85 -2.12
CA TYR A 32 -3.09 1.90 -1.01
C TYR A 32 -2.05 2.22 0.06
N PHE A 33 -0.78 2.32 -0.33
CA PHE A 33 0.32 2.59 0.61
C PHE A 33 0.11 3.87 1.42
N ILE A 34 -0.30 4.96 0.76
CA ILE A 34 -0.51 6.26 1.42
C ILE A 34 -1.68 6.20 2.43
N ASN A 35 -2.73 5.42 2.15
CA ASN A 35 -3.94 5.41 2.97
C ASN A 35 -3.99 4.28 4.01
N TYR A 36 -3.31 3.16 3.75
CA TYR A 36 -3.24 2.01 4.66
C TYR A 36 -1.93 1.96 5.45
N SER A 37 -0.92 2.74 5.05
CA SER A 37 0.40 2.85 5.72
C SER A 37 1.28 1.61 5.64
N PHE A 38 0.98 0.66 4.73
CA PHE A 38 1.80 -0.50 4.44
C PHE A 38 1.65 -0.92 2.97
N GLU A 39 2.64 -1.63 2.44
CA GLU A 39 2.62 -2.14 1.06
C GLU A 39 1.51 -3.19 0.87
N VAL A 40 1.14 -3.53 -0.36
CA VAL A 40 0.08 -4.53 -0.59
C VAL A 40 0.44 -5.86 0.08
N TYR A 41 -0.39 -6.31 1.01
CA TYR A 41 -0.14 -7.46 1.91
C TYR A 41 0.99 -7.32 2.94
N GLY A 42 1.58 -6.13 3.10
CA GLY A 42 2.64 -5.85 4.07
C GLY A 42 2.21 -5.88 5.54
N ASP A 43 0.89 -5.88 5.81
CA ASP A 43 0.30 -6.09 7.13
C ASP A 43 0.23 -7.57 7.54
N ARG A 44 0.41 -8.48 6.56
CA ARG A 44 0.13 -9.91 6.72
C ARG A 44 1.20 -10.85 6.10
N CYS A 45 0.92 -12.14 6.18
CA CYS A 45 1.77 -13.34 6.39
C CYS A 45 1.08 -14.43 5.66
N LEU A 46 1.25 -14.40 4.35
CA LEU A 46 0.57 -15.32 3.48
C LEU A 46 1.04 -16.76 3.72
N ASP A 47 2.16 -16.95 4.43
CA ASP A 47 2.65 -18.24 4.90
C ASP A 47 3.28 -18.16 6.30
N PRO A 48 2.49 -18.36 7.37
CA PRO A 48 3.03 -18.38 8.73
C PRO A 48 4.01 -19.53 9.00
N ASP A 49 3.86 -20.65 8.30
CA ASP A 49 4.71 -21.83 8.48
C ASP A 49 6.04 -21.69 7.70
N ASN A 50 6.03 -20.92 6.61
CA ASN A 50 7.22 -20.62 5.81
C ASN A 50 7.29 -19.14 5.39
N PRO A 51 7.69 -18.22 6.29
CA PRO A 51 7.71 -16.77 6.01
C PRO A 51 8.54 -16.35 4.79
N ARG A 52 9.53 -17.16 4.38
CA ARG A 52 10.35 -16.91 3.18
C ARG A 52 9.56 -17.00 1.88
N GLU A 53 8.43 -17.71 1.89
CA GLU A 53 7.55 -17.84 0.73
C GLU A 53 6.55 -16.69 0.59
N HIS A 54 6.55 -15.72 1.51
CA HIS A 54 5.62 -14.59 1.49
C HIS A 54 5.63 -13.87 0.14
N GLY A 55 6.82 -13.55 -0.39
CA GLY A 55 6.96 -12.85 -1.68
C GLY A 55 6.39 -13.66 -2.85
N PHE A 56 6.67 -14.97 -2.91
CA PHE A 56 6.13 -15.84 -3.96
C PHE A 56 4.62 -15.96 -3.90
N LYS A 57 4.05 -16.09 -2.69
CA LYS A 57 2.59 -16.11 -2.51
C LYS A 57 1.96 -14.77 -2.86
N MET A 58 2.58 -13.66 -2.47
CA MET A 58 2.11 -12.31 -2.82
C MET A 58 2.05 -12.16 -4.34
N ILE A 59 3.13 -12.49 -5.06
CA ILE A 59 3.15 -12.46 -6.53
C ILE A 59 2.06 -13.35 -7.11
N GLY A 60 1.86 -14.56 -6.57
CA GLY A 60 0.78 -15.45 -6.98
C GLY A 60 -0.61 -14.84 -6.83
N LEU A 61 -0.90 -14.15 -5.71
CA LEU A 61 -2.17 -13.46 -5.50
C LEU A 61 -2.35 -12.31 -6.51
N LEU A 62 -1.33 -11.47 -6.68
CA LEU A 62 -1.36 -10.32 -7.58
C LEU A 62 -1.53 -10.73 -9.06
N GLN A 63 -0.85 -11.80 -9.49
CA GLN A 63 -1.01 -12.35 -10.84
C GLN A 63 -2.42 -12.90 -11.09
N ASN A 64 -3.10 -13.37 -10.03
CA ASN A 64 -4.48 -13.85 -10.09
C ASN A 64 -5.50 -12.74 -9.80
N LEU A 65 -5.07 -11.47 -9.68
CA LEU A 65 -5.91 -10.32 -9.34
C LEU A 65 -6.68 -10.50 -8.02
N ILE A 66 -6.09 -11.23 -7.09
CA ILE A 66 -6.58 -11.36 -5.72
C ILE A 66 -5.89 -10.28 -4.91
N PHE A 67 -6.70 -9.34 -4.41
CA PHE A 67 -6.24 -8.17 -3.69
C PHE A 67 -6.71 -8.21 -2.23
N PRO A 68 -6.05 -7.48 -1.31
CA PRO A 68 -6.55 -7.34 0.06
C PRO A 68 -7.90 -6.64 0.08
N GLU A 69 -8.68 -6.89 1.12
CA GLU A 69 -9.92 -6.17 1.37
C GLU A 69 -9.62 -4.69 1.62
N LEU A 70 -10.48 -3.84 1.08
CA LEU A 70 -10.45 -2.39 1.28
C LEU A 70 -11.55 -2.03 2.29
N ASN A 71 -11.16 -1.33 3.35
CA ASN A 71 -12.01 -0.95 4.47
C ASN A 71 -11.68 0.45 5.02
N GLY A 72 -11.11 1.31 4.17
CA GLY A 72 -10.71 2.67 4.45
C GLY A 72 -11.78 3.67 4.02
N ASP A 73 -11.35 4.80 3.45
CA ASP A 73 -12.26 5.78 2.89
C ASP A 73 -12.89 5.25 1.59
N SER A 74 -14.21 5.33 1.47
CA SER A 74 -14.95 4.75 0.33
C SER A 74 -14.59 5.34 -1.03
N LEU A 75 -14.20 6.62 -1.11
CA LEU A 75 -13.80 7.26 -2.36
C LEU A 75 -12.40 6.81 -2.76
N ILE A 76 -11.48 6.76 -1.80
CA ILE A 76 -10.13 6.26 -2.02
C ILE A 76 -10.14 4.78 -2.37
N ASP A 77 -10.95 3.98 -1.66
CA ASP A 77 -11.08 2.54 -1.90
C ASP A 77 -11.64 2.27 -3.30
N ASP A 78 -12.59 3.07 -3.77
CA ASP A 78 -13.08 2.98 -5.15
C ASP A 78 -11.98 3.29 -6.18
N ILE A 79 -11.12 4.29 -5.91
CA ILE A 79 -9.96 4.60 -6.75
C ILE A 79 -8.99 3.41 -6.79
N ILE A 80 -8.60 2.88 -5.63
CA ILE A 80 -7.67 1.73 -5.51
C ILE A 80 -8.25 0.54 -6.27
N HIS A 81 -9.50 0.19 -6.00
CA HIS A 81 -10.19 -0.93 -6.64
C HIS A 81 -10.22 -0.78 -8.17
N LYS A 82 -10.59 0.40 -8.69
CA LYS A 82 -10.62 0.65 -10.13
C LYS A 82 -9.24 0.56 -10.78
N CYS A 83 -8.21 1.08 -10.13
CA CYS A 83 -6.82 0.98 -10.60
C CYS A 83 -6.36 -0.48 -10.70
N TRP A 84 -6.55 -1.28 -9.63
CA TRP A 84 -6.14 -2.69 -9.62
C TRP A 84 -6.91 -3.57 -10.60
N HIS A 85 -8.16 -3.23 -10.89
CA HIS A 85 -9.01 -3.99 -11.83
C HIS A 85 -9.07 -3.38 -13.23
N ASN A 86 -8.16 -2.46 -13.57
CA ASN A 86 -8.04 -1.84 -14.89
C ASN A 86 -9.39 -1.24 -15.39
N LYS A 87 -10.09 -0.54 -14.50
CA LYS A 87 -11.39 0.09 -14.79
C LYS A 87 -11.26 1.49 -15.38
N TYR A 88 -10.06 2.07 -15.37
CA TYR A 88 -9.75 3.23 -16.20
C TYR A 88 -9.15 2.73 -17.51
N ARG A 89 -9.60 3.27 -18.63
CA ARG A 89 -9.06 2.88 -19.94
C ARG A 89 -7.73 3.59 -20.19
N LYS A 90 -7.57 4.81 -19.68
CA LYS A 90 -6.34 5.60 -19.71
C LYS A 90 -6.06 6.23 -18.35
N VAL A 91 -4.80 6.57 -18.09
CA VAL A 91 -4.41 7.34 -16.89
C VAL A 91 -5.12 8.70 -16.84
N THR A 92 -5.44 9.28 -18.00
CA THR A 92 -6.26 10.51 -18.08
C THR A 92 -7.65 10.33 -17.48
N ASP A 93 -8.28 9.16 -17.63
CA ASP A 93 -9.61 8.91 -17.08
C ASP A 93 -9.56 8.88 -15.53
N LEU A 94 -8.46 8.38 -14.95
CA LEU A 94 -8.21 8.47 -13.50
C LEU A 94 -8.03 9.93 -13.06
N ALA A 95 -7.25 10.73 -13.81
CA ALA A 95 -7.05 12.13 -13.49
C ALA A 95 -8.35 12.94 -13.54
N GLU A 96 -9.18 12.76 -14.58
CA GLU A 96 -10.49 13.39 -14.68
C GLU A 96 -11.41 12.98 -13.52
N TYR A 97 -11.38 11.71 -13.12
CA TYR A 97 -12.16 11.21 -12.00
C TYR A 97 -11.75 11.88 -10.67
N THR A 98 -10.45 11.97 -10.39
CA THR A 98 -9.97 12.58 -9.14
C THR A 98 -10.17 14.09 -9.11
N GLU A 99 -10.02 14.78 -10.25
CA GLU A 99 -10.35 16.21 -10.37
C GLU A 99 -11.84 16.47 -10.10
N ALA A 100 -12.74 15.63 -10.62
CA ALA A 100 -14.17 15.76 -10.38
C ALA A 100 -14.54 15.59 -8.90
N LEU A 101 -13.80 14.76 -8.15
CA LEU A 101 -13.98 14.62 -6.70
C LEU A 101 -13.60 15.90 -5.95
N LEU A 102 -12.52 16.58 -6.35
CA LEU A 102 -12.11 17.86 -5.73
C LEU A 102 -13.15 18.97 -5.90
N VAL A 103 -13.86 18.98 -7.03
CA VAL A 103 -14.93 19.98 -7.30
C VAL A 103 -16.22 19.68 -6.52
N LYS A 104 -16.42 18.42 -6.12
CA LYS A 104 -17.62 17.96 -5.39
C LYS A 104 -17.55 18.20 -3.88
N GLU A 105 -16.42 18.68 -3.37
CA GLU A 105 -16.23 19.11 -1.97
C GLU A 105 -16.44 20.65 -1.82
N PRO A 106 -17.68 21.20 -1.78
CA PRO A 106 -17.88 22.55 -1.30
C PRO A 106 -18.02 22.54 0.24
N SER A 107 -17.08 23.23 0.89
CA SER A 107 -17.18 23.79 2.25
C SER A 107 -17.49 22.81 3.39
N ALA A 108 -16.52 22.01 3.79
CA ALA A 108 -16.36 21.54 5.17
C ALA A 108 -14.90 21.25 5.51
N ALA A 109 -13.97 22.12 5.07
CA ALA A 109 -12.64 22.17 5.69
C ALA A 109 -12.77 22.94 7.02
N GLU A 110 -13.37 22.31 8.02
CA GLU A 110 -12.87 22.50 9.37
C GLU A 110 -11.58 21.70 9.43
N ASP A 111 -10.47 22.41 9.55
CA ASP A 111 -9.17 21.86 9.93
C ASP A 111 -9.38 21.00 11.18
N THR A 112 -9.60 19.70 10.97
CA THR A 112 -9.82 18.77 12.07
C THR A 112 -8.46 18.46 12.65
N GLU A 113 -8.12 19.30 13.63
CA GLU A 113 -7.23 19.08 14.75
C GLU A 113 -6.00 18.22 14.45
N ALA A 114 -4.87 18.91 14.27
CA ALA A 114 -3.58 18.38 14.69
C ALA A 114 -3.77 17.67 16.04
N GLY A 115 -3.47 16.36 16.06
CA GLY A 115 -3.68 15.51 17.23
C GLY A 115 -3.23 16.20 18.52
N SER A 116 -4.10 16.16 19.52
CA SER A 116 -3.91 16.79 20.84
C SER A 116 -2.46 16.72 21.31
N SER A 117 -1.96 17.83 21.87
CA SER A 117 -0.62 17.97 22.47
C SER A 117 -0.25 16.83 23.44
N GLU A 118 -1.24 16.24 24.11
CA GLU A 118 -1.07 15.07 25.00
C GLU A 118 -0.64 13.82 24.23
N ASP A 119 -1.18 13.65 23.02
CA ASP A 119 -0.97 12.51 22.14
C ASP A 119 0.44 12.52 21.53
N ALA A 120 1.01 13.71 21.33
CA ALA A 120 2.40 13.88 20.93
C ALA A 120 3.40 13.61 22.08
N THR A 121 2.97 13.84 23.33
CA THR A 121 3.86 13.74 24.51
C THR A 121 4.17 12.29 24.86
N TRP A 122 3.17 11.41 24.90
CA TRP A 122 3.41 9.99 25.22
C TRP A 122 4.12 9.27 24.06
N LYS A 123 3.84 9.62 22.80
CA LYS A 123 4.57 9.10 21.63
C LYS A 123 6.06 9.44 21.73
N LYS A 124 6.39 10.66 22.12
CA LYS A 124 7.79 11.07 22.35
C LYS A 124 8.45 10.26 23.46
N VAL A 125 7.77 10.07 24.60
CA VAL A 125 8.30 9.27 25.72
C VAL A 125 8.50 7.81 25.31
N LEU A 126 7.56 7.23 24.58
CA LEU A 126 7.65 5.87 24.06
C LEU A 126 8.83 5.72 23.08
N CYS A 127 8.98 6.63 22.12
CA CYS A 127 10.10 6.58 21.17
C CYS A 127 11.45 6.67 21.88
N GLN A 128 11.58 7.56 22.87
CA GLN A 128 12.81 7.69 23.66
C GLN A 128 13.11 6.43 24.49
N ASP A 129 12.10 5.79 25.07
CA ASP A 129 12.26 4.52 25.78
C ASP A 129 12.70 3.39 24.83
N LEU A 130 12.12 3.32 23.62
CA LEU A 130 12.53 2.34 22.60
C LEU A 130 13.97 2.57 22.12
N GLU A 131 14.37 3.82 21.88
CA GLU A 131 15.75 4.18 21.54
C GLU A 131 16.71 3.77 22.67
N TYR A 132 16.38 4.09 23.92
CA TYR A 132 17.17 3.71 25.10
C TYR A 132 17.32 2.19 25.25
N ARG A 133 16.28 1.43 24.88
CA ARG A 133 16.30 -0.04 24.87
C ARG A 133 17.04 -0.64 23.68
N GLY A 134 17.68 0.18 22.86
CA GLY A 134 18.51 -0.28 21.75
C GLY A 134 17.69 -0.72 20.53
N LEU A 135 16.51 -0.11 20.28
CA LEU A 135 15.69 -0.43 19.10
C LEU A 135 16.50 -0.40 17.80
N LEU A 136 17.42 0.57 17.64
CA LEU A 136 18.25 0.68 16.43
C LEU A 136 19.26 -0.47 16.30
N GLU A 137 19.95 -0.81 17.39
CA GLU A 137 20.89 -1.94 17.42
C GLU A 137 20.16 -3.26 17.17
N PHE A 138 18.92 -3.34 17.64
CA PHE A 138 18.05 -4.49 17.48
C PHE A 138 17.47 -4.66 16.07
N LEU A 139 16.98 -3.58 15.44
CA LEU A 139 16.53 -3.61 14.05
C LEU A 139 17.66 -4.04 13.10
N CYS A 140 18.90 -3.78 13.47
CA CYS A 140 20.11 -4.23 12.76
C CYS A 140 20.58 -5.64 13.14
N SER A 141 19.99 -6.29 14.15
CA SER A 141 20.46 -7.56 14.73
C SER A 141 19.80 -8.81 14.13
N ASP A 142 18.86 -8.68 13.19
CA ASP A 142 18.09 -9.78 12.59
C ASP A 142 17.35 -10.70 13.60
N GLU A 143 17.16 -10.30 14.86
CA GLU A 143 16.53 -11.12 15.91
C GLU A 143 15.28 -10.45 16.55
N PRO A 144 14.17 -10.26 15.80
CA PRO A 144 12.97 -9.52 16.23
C PRO A 144 12.24 -10.07 17.48
N VAL A 145 12.64 -11.23 18.00
CA VAL A 145 12.00 -11.89 19.15
C VAL A 145 12.39 -11.25 20.50
N LYS A 146 13.56 -10.58 20.61
CA LYS A 146 13.99 -10.00 21.90
C LYS A 146 13.27 -8.71 22.29
N LEU A 147 12.44 -8.14 21.42
CA LEU A 147 11.69 -6.90 21.71
C LEU A 147 10.46 -7.14 22.59
N GLY A 148 10.04 -8.39 22.81
CA GLY A 148 8.78 -8.69 23.51
C GLY A 148 7.53 -8.34 22.69
N PHE A 149 7.70 -7.97 21.41
CA PHE A 149 6.63 -7.75 20.45
C PHE A 149 6.63 -8.89 19.42
N PRO A 150 5.45 -9.38 19.00
CA PRO A 150 5.34 -10.29 17.87
C PRO A 150 5.57 -9.53 16.55
N LEU A 151 6.82 -9.16 16.27
CA LEU A 151 7.23 -8.65 14.94
C LEU A 151 7.37 -9.84 14.00
N GLY A 152 6.27 -10.31 13.43
CA GLY A 152 6.34 -11.55 12.63
C GLY A 152 6.65 -11.38 11.14
N TRP A 153 6.79 -10.16 10.59
CA TRP A 153 6.47 -10.01 9.15
C TRP A 153 7.38 -9.06 8.35
N TYR A 154 8.52 -8.64 8.89
CA TYR A 154 9.53 -7.95 8.07
C TYR A 154 10.91 -8.61 8.26
N LYS A 155 11.28 -9.48 7.32
CA LYS A 155 12.65 -10.00 7.17
C LYS A 155 12.98 -10.22 5.69
N TYR A 156 13.86 -9.38 5.17
CA TYR A 156 14.76 -9.75 4.08
C TYR A 156 16.17 -9.75 4.65
N SER A 157 16.72 -10.94 4.92
CA SER A 157 18.14 -11.11 5.26
C SER A 157 18.82 -11.80 4.09
N GLU A 158 19.65 -11.06 3.34
CA GLU A 158 20.57 -11.62 2.37
C GLU A 158 21.72 -12.32 3.12
N THR A 159 21.58 -13.62 3.35
CA THR A 159 22.72 -14.48 3.62
C THR A 159 22.67 -15.69 2.70
N ALA A 160 23.61 -15.67 1.75
CA ALA A 160 23.93 -16.74 0.81
C ALA A 160 24.60 -17.95 1.50
#